data_AF-A0A948AM01-F1
#
_entry.id   AF-A0A948AM01-F1
#
_cell.length_a   1.000
_cell.length_b   1.000
_cell.length_c   1.000
_cell.angle_alpha   90.00
_cell.angle_beta   90.00
_cell.angle_gamma   90.00
#
_symmetry.space_group_name_H-M   'P 1'
#
loop_
_entity.id
_entity.type
_entity.pdbx_description
1 polymer ?
#
loop_
_entity_poly.entity_id
_entity_poly.type
_entity_poly.pdbx_seq_one_letter_code
_entity_poly.pdbx_strand_id
1 'polypeptide(L)'
;MTDLTRWNRAGLSRFDYLDGNAAVFLERLRAGLAGKFPAWTQAQAGIPGDETEEAKKSRLEALYTQDPDDMLWQLTRQFARSCHVLGSHVDAYANEATLGTASQWENLRRLVALLDYAPLPPASASAPLALFLKEGKAGTVNAGLQVKHSPKSGAPLIFETLADLDADAARNTLYARDHLRNPQALSGTVLVVAEKLDKLKSGEPLLLEDERDGQLSAHMVQGILLGEDR
;
A
#
# COMPACT_ATOMS: atom_id res chain seq x y z
N MET A 1 -4.27 31.04 -6.57
CA MET A 1 -5.22 31.13 -7.70
C MET A 1 -4.71 30.16 -8.75
N THR A 2 -5.22 28.92 -8.70
CA THR A 2 -4.73 27.80 -9.51
C THR A 2 -5.30 27.97 -10.92
N ASP A 3 -4.44 28.25 -11.88
CA ASP A 3 -4.78 28.31 -13.29
C ASP A 3 -5.25 26.92 -13.77
N LEU A 4 -6.57 26.76 -13.89
CA LEU A 4 -7.28 25.54 -14.29
C LEU A 4 -7.32 25.36 -15.83
N THR A 5 -6.66 26.23 -16.61
CA THR A 5 -6.81 26.24 -18.08
C THR A 5 -5.76 25.44 -18.84
N ARG A 6 -4.79 24.81 -18.15
CA ARG A 6 -3.74 24.00 -18.81
C ARG A 6 -4.00 22.51 -18.63
N TRP A 7 -4.80 21.96 -19.53
CA TRP A 7 -5.10 20.53 -19.66
C TRP A 7 -3.83 19.66 -19.75
N ASN A 8 -3.89 18.46 -19.16
CA ASN A 8 -2.91 17.37 -19.31
C ASN A 8 -1.46 17.68 -18.90
N ARG A 9 -1.24 18.19 -17.68
CA ARG A 9 0.11 18.20 -17.07
C ARG A 9 0.53 16.79 -16.64
N ALA A 10 1.83 16.55 -16.59
CA ALA A 10 2.40 15.35 -15.97
C ALA A 10 1.97 15.24 -14.49
N GLY A 11 1.53 14.06 -14.05
CA GLY A 11 1.14 13.77 -12.67
C GLY A 11 -0.36 13.79 -12.36
N LEU A 12 -1.23 13.92 -13.36
CA LEU A 12 -2.67 13.73 -13.17
C LEU A 12 -3.01 12.24 -13.06
N SER A 13 -3.96 11.90 -12.18
CA SER A 13 -4.49 10.54 -12.05
C SER A 13 -5.46 10.14 -13.16
N ARG A 14 -5.89 11.12 -13.98
CA ARG A 14 -6.75 10.96 -15.14
C ARG A 14 -6.57 12.13 -16.10
N PHE A 15 -6.63 11.88 -17.40
CA PHE A 15 -6.76 12.90 -18.44
C PHE A 15 -8.21 12.92 -18.95
N ASP A 16 -8.75 14.12 -19.19
CA ASP A 16 -10.00 14.29 -19.91
C ASP A 16 -9.65 14.63 -21.37
N TYR A 17 -9.66 13.62 -22.23
CA TYR A 17 -9.27 13.74 -23.64
C TYR A 17 -10.33 14.46 -24.48
N LEU A 18 -11.60 14.41 -24.05
CA LEU A 18 -12.71 15.05 -24.74
C LEU A 18 -13.29 16.19 -23.92
N ASP A 19 -13.32 17.37 -24.53
CA ASP A 19 -14.00 18.54 -23.99
C ASP A 19 -15.48 18.52 -24.37
N GLY A 20 -16.30 17.83 -23.57
CA GLY A 20 -17.75 17.94 -23.63
C GLY A 20 -18.52 16.66 -23.32
N ASN A 21 -19.82 16.84 -23.06
CA ASN A 21 -20.80 15.77 -22.88
C ASN A 21 -21.90 15.85 -23.95
N ALA A 22 -22.91 14.98 -23.86
CA ALA A 22 -24.01 14.95 -24.83
C ALA A 22 -24.73 16.31 -25.00
N ALA A 23 -24.88 17.10 -23.94
CA ALA A 23 -25.52 18.42 -23.99
C ALA A 23 -24.64 19.45 -24.73
N VAL A 24 -23.33 19.46 -24.43
CA VAL A 24 -22.34 20.30 -25.13
C VAL A 24 -22.28 19.92 -26.61
N PHE A 25 -22.29 18.62 -26.93
CA PHE A 25 -22.27 18.15 -28.32
C PHE A 25 -23.55 18.51 -29.06
N LEU A 26 -24.72 18.41 -28.41
CA LEU A 26 -25.98 18.85 -29.00
C LEU A 26 -25.94 20.34 -29.35
N GLU A 27 -25.46 21.20 -28.45
CA GLU A 27 -25.30 22.63 -28.73
C GLU A 27 -24.36 22.89 -29.92
N ARG A 28 -23.18 22.28 -29.90
CA ARG A 28 -22.18 22.46 -30.97
C ARG A 28 -22.70 21.97 -32.32
N LEU A 29 -23.38 20.82 -32.36
CA LEU A 29 -24.00 20.28 -33.56
C LEU A 29 -25.10 21.20 -34.08
N ARG A 30 -25.99 21.65 -33.20
CA ARG A 30 -27.06 22.60 -33.52
C ARG A 30 -26.51 23.89 -34.13
N ALA A 31 -25.49 24.49 -33.51
CA ALA A 31 -24.83 25.68 -34.02
C ALA A 31 -24.18 25.45 -35.40
N GLY A 32 -23.50 24.31 -35.59
CA GLY A 32 -22.90 23.97 -36.89
C GLY A 32 -23.93 23.67 -37.99
N LEU A 33 -25.11 23.16 -37.62
CA LEU A 33 -26.21 22.88 -38.54
C LEU A 33 -27.06 24.11 -38.86
N ALA A 34 -27.04 25.15 -38.04
CA ALA A 34 -27.82 26.37 -38.24
C ALA A 34 -27.59 27.01 -39.63
N GLY A 35 -26.34 27.03 -40.10
CA GLY A 35 -26.01 27.55 -41.44
C GLY A 35 -26.46 26.66 -42.59
N LYS A 36 -26.59 25.34 -42.37
CA LYS A 36 -27.02 24.37 -43.39
C LYS A 36 -28.54 24.24 -43.47
N PHE A 37 -29.23 24.51 -42.36
CA PHE A 37 -30.68 24.35 -42.22
C PHE A 37 -31.31 25.66 -41.72
N PRO A 38 -31.41 26.70 -42.59
CA PRO A 38 -31.93 28.01 -42.18
C PRO A 38 -33.41 27.97 -41.76
N ALA A 39 -34.18 27.02 -42.27
CA ALA A 39 -35.58 26.83 -41.90
C ALA A 39 -35.78 26.11 -40.54
N TRP A 40 -34.70 25.58 -39.95
CA TRP A 40 -34.79 24.85 -38.68
C TRP A 40 -34.66 25.82 -37.50
N THR A 41 -35.80 26.25 -36.95
CA THR A 41 -35.87 27.33 -35.93
C THR A 41 -35.11 27.00 -34.65
N GLN A 42 -35.14 25.74 -34.22
CA GLN A 42 -34.41 25.26 -33.04
C GLN A 42 -32.90 25.44 -33.22
N ALA A 43 -32.37 25.30 -34.43
CA ALA A 43 -30.96 25.54 -34.70
C ALA A 43 -30.55 27.01 -34.70
N GLN A 44 -31.51 27.92 -34.90
CA GLN A 44 -31.22 29.36 -34.93
C GLN A 44 -31.16 30.01 -33.54
N ALA A 45 -31.47 29.28 -32.46
CA ALA A 45 -31.35 29.84 -31.12
C ALA A 45 -29.91 30.30 -30.84
N GLY A 46 -29.76 31.55 -30.41
CA GLY A 46 -28.44 32.15 -30.15
C GLY A 46 -27.73 31.48 -28.97
N ILE A 47 -26.39 31.46 -29.02
CA ILE A 47 -25.54 31.09 -27.89
C ILE A 47 -25.07 32.39 -27.24
N PRO A 48 -25.38 32.65 -25.96
CA PRO A 48 -24.87 33.82 -25.26
C PRO A 48 -23.34 33.83 -25.24
N GLY A 49 -22.73 34.97 -25.59
CA GLY A 49 -21.27 35.12 -25.63
C GLY A 49 -20.62 35.49 -24.28
N ASP A 50 -21.41 36.01 -23.34
CA ASP A 50 -20.96 36.46 -22.02
C ASP A 50 -21.90 35.86 -20.95
N GLU A 51 -21.61 34.61 -20.56
CA GLU A 51 -22.32 33.88 -19.52
C GLU A 51 -21.33 33.30 -18.50
N THR A 52 -21.73 33.21 -17.24
CA THR A 52 -20.95 32.50 -16.21
C THR A 52 -21.00 30.99 -16.44
N GLU A 53 -20.02 30.24 -15.92
CA GLU A 53 -19.97 28.78 -16.10
C GLU A 53 -21.19 28.07 -15.49
N GLU A 54 -21.70 28.53 -14.35
CA GLU A 54 -22.92 28.00 -13.74
C GLU A 54 -24.15 28.26 -14.61
N ALA A 55 -24.28 29.48 -15.16
CA ALA A 55 -25.38 29.85 -16.04
C ALA A 55 -25.36 29.01 -17.34
N LYS A 56 -24.18 28.82 -17.91
CA LYS A 56 -23.94 27.96 -19.07
C LYS A 56 -24.36 26.52 -18.79
N LYS A 57 -23.98 25.96 -17.65
CA LYS A 57 -24.35 24.58 -17.27
C LYS A 57 -25.86 24.42 -17.16
N SER A 58 -26.54 25.32 -16.45
CA SER A 58 -28.01 25.28 -16.32
C SER A 58 -28.71 25.46 -17.66
N ARG A 59 -28.21 26.35 -18.53
CA ARG A 59 -28.75 26.55 -19.88
C ARG A 59 -28.58 25.31 -20.76
N LEU A 60 -27.42 24.68 -20.74
CA LEU A 60 -27.16 23.44 -21.48
C LEU A 60 -28.04 22.30 -21.00
N GLU A 61 -28.26 22.18 -19.70
CA GLU A 61 -29.17 21.20 -19.12
C GLU A 61 -30.62 21.44 -19.54
N ALA A 62 -31.08 22.70 -19.48
CA ALA A 62 -32.40 23.10 -19.94
C ALA A 62 -32.57 22.79 -21.43
N LEU A 63 -31.62 23.22 -22.27
CA LEU A 63 -31.60 22.95 -23.71
C LEU A 63 -31.67 21.45 -23.97
N TYR A 64 -30.83 20.66 -23.30
CA TYR A 64 -30.79 19.22 -23.52
C TYR A 64 -32.05 18.51 -23.06
N THR A 65 -32.78 19.03 -22.06
CA THR A 65 -34.01 18.43 -21.53
C THR A 65 -35.24 18.76 -22.38
N GLN A 66 -35.16 19.80 -23.23
CA GLN A 66 -36.25 20.14 -24.15
C GLN A 66 -36.65 18.95 -25.03
N ASP A 67 -37.96 18.81 -25.20
CA ASP A 67 -38.58 17.77 -26.01
C ASP A 67 -39.57 18.37 -27.02
N PRO A 68 -39.09 19.18 -27.97
CA PRO A 68 -39.93 19.65 -29.06
C PRO A 68 -40.36 18.48 -29.94
N ASP A 69 -41.58 18.56 -30.47
CA ASP A 69 -42.09 17.65 -31.50
C ASP A 69 -41.44 17.98 -32.85
N ASP A 70 -40.14 17.73 -32.93
CA ASP A 70 -39.28 17.98 -34.08
C ASP A 70 -38.32 16.81 -34.29
N MET A 71 -38.49 16.11 -35.42
CA MET A 71 -37.68 14.95 -35.76
C MET A 71 -36.19 15.30 -35.92
N LEU A 72 -35.85 16.46 -36.48
CA LEU A 72 -34.45 16.86 -36.66
C LEU A 72 -33.77 17.10 -35.32
N TRP A 73 -34.51 17.66 -34.36
CA TRP A 73 -34.06 17.78 -32.97
C TRP A 73 -33.77 16.42 -32.36
N GLN A 74 -34.71 15.47 -32.43
CA GLN A 74 -34.54 14.14 -31.83
C GLN A 74 -33.38 13.36 -32.47
N LEU A 75 -33.22 13.44 -33.79
CA LEU A 75 -32.09 12.85 -34.51
C LEU A 75 -30.75 13.45 -34.09
N THR A 76 -30.67 14.78 -34.01
CA THR A 76 -29.45 15.48 -33.59
C THR A 76 -29.09 15.15 -32.14
N ARG A 77 -30.09 15.10 -31.25
CA ARG A 77 -29.91 14.71 -29.84
C ARG A 77 -29.43 13.27 -29.70
N GLN A 78 -29.99 12.33 -30.47
CA GLN A 78 -29.56 10.94 -30.47
C GLN A 78 -28.14 10.77 -31.03
N PHE A 79 -27.78 11.52 -32.07
CA PHE A 79 -26.41 11.54 -32.60
C PHE A 79 -25.43 12.10 -31.56
N ALA A 80 -25.76 13.22 -30.91
CA ALA A 80 -24.95 13.81 -29.84
C ALA A 80 -24.72 12.82 -28.68
N ARG A 81 -25.75 12.07 -28.26
CA ARG A 81 -25.64 10.99 -27.26
C ARG A 81 -24.71 9.89 -27.73
N SER A 82 -24.82 9.47 -28.98
CA SER A 82 -23.97 8.43 -29.56
C SER A 82 -22.50 8.87 -29.59
N CYS A 83 -22.24 10.11 -30.02
CA CYS A 83 -20.91 10.71 -29.96
C CYS A 83 -20.37 10.80 -28.53
N HIS A 84 -21.21 11.13 -27.55
CA HIS A 84 -20.79 11.16 -26.14
C HIS A 84 -20.36 9.77 -25.64
N VAL A 85 -21.16 8.73 -25.89
CA VAL A 85 -20.83 7.36 -25.47
C VAL A 85 -19.55 6.87 -26.14
N LEU A 86 -19.46 7.01 -27.47
CA LEU A 86 -18.27 6.61 -28.23
C LEU A 86 -17.04 7.41 -27.80
N GLY A 87 -17.22 8.70 -27.57
CA GLY A 87 -16.18 9.57 -27.06
C GLY A 87 -15.66 9.13 -25.69
N SER A 88 -16.55 8.78 -24.77
CA SER A 88 -16.14 8.26 -23.46
C SER A 88 -15.29 6.99 -23.56
N HIS A 89 -15.45 6.17 -24.61
CA HIS A 89 -14.55 5.04 -24.86
C HIS A 89 -13.17 5.48 -25.32
N VAL A 90 -13.07 6.52 -26.17
CA VAL A 90 -11.78 7.11 -26.55
C VAL A 90 -11.06 7.67 -25.33
N ASP A 91 -11.78 8.35 -24.44
CA ASP A 91 -11.25 8.86 -23.18
C ASP A 91 -10.70 7.73 -22.28
N ALA A 92 -11.47 6.63 -22.16
CA ALA A 92 -11.03 5.44 -21.43
C ALA A 92 -9.77 4.83 -22.05
N TYR A 93 -9.71 4.68 -23.38
CA TYR A 93 -8.52 4.15 -24.06
C TYR A 93 -7.30 5.04 -23.87
N ALA A 94 -7.45 6.37 -23.92
CA ALA A 94 -6.35 7.30 -23.72
C ALA A 94 -5.75 7.18 -22.30
N ASN A 95 -6.61 7.06 -21.29
CA ASN A 95 -6.18 6.85 -19.91
C ASN A 95 -5.48 5.50 -19.72
N GLU A 96 -6.03 4.43 -20.30
CA GLU A 96 -5.45 3.08 -20.20
C GLU A 96 -4.15 2.90 -21.00
N ALA A 97 -3.90 3.74 -22.00
CA ALA A 97 -2.68 3.70 -22.82
C ALA A 97 -1.49 4.45 -22.19
N THR A 98 -1.65 5.05 -21.00
CA THR A 98 -0.61 5.88 -20.36
C THR A 98 -0.27 5.41 -18.95
N LEU A 99 1.02 5.20 -18.65
CA LEU A 99 1.48 4.54 -17.42
C LEU A 99 0.98 5.20 -16.12
N GLY A 100 0.86 6.53 -16.10
CA GLY A 100 0.40 7.29 -14.94
C GLY A 100 -1.11 7.28 -14.70
N THR A 101 -1.90 6.84 -15.69
CA THR A 101 -3.38 6.88 -15.66
C THR A 101 -4.04 5.53 -15.90
N ALA A 102 -3.29 4.52 -16.34
CA ALA A 102 -3.83 3.18 -16.55
C ALA A 102 -4.29 2.57 -15.24
N SER A 103 -5.54 2.12 -15.20
CA SER A 103 -6.15 1.51 -14.02
C SER A 103 -6.23 -0.02 -14.11
N GLN A 104 -6.27 -0.57 -15.33
CA GLN A 104 -6.31 -2.01 -15.52
C GLN A 104 -4.91 -2.62 -15.42
N TRP A 105 -4.78 -3.61 -14.54
CA TRP A 105 -3.51 -4.29 -14.26
C TRP A 105 -2.82 -4.86 -15.51
N GLU A 106 -3.59 -5.38 -16.45
CA GLU A 106 -3.05 -5.92 -17.71
C GLU A 106 -2.44 -4.83 -18.60
N ASN A 107 -3.10 -3.67 -18.71
CA ASN A 107 -2.57 -2.53 -19.46
C ASN A 107 -1.33 -1.96 -18.79
N LEU A 108 -1.36 -1.82 -17.45
CA LEU A 108 -0.19 -1.38 -16.68
C LEU A 108 1.00 -2.32 -16.91
N ARG A 109 0.80 -3.64 -16.83
CA ARG A 109 1.84 -4.65 -17.08
C ARG A 109 2.44 -4.50 -18.48
N ARG A 110 1.60 -4.30 -19.51
CA ARG A 110 2.07 -4.10 -20.89
C ARG A 110 2.87 -2.81 -21.04
N LEU A 111 2.44 -1.73 -20.40
CA LEU A 111 3.13 -0.44 -20.43
C LEU A 111 4.48 -0.49 -19.73
N VAL A 112 4.58 -1.13 -18.56
CA VAL A 112 5.88 -1.28 -17.88
C VAL A 112 6.81 -2.26 -18.58
N ALA A 113 6.28 -3.26 -19.28
CA ALA A 113 7.09 -4.17 -20.09
C ALA A 113 7.83 -3.43 -21.24
N LEU A 114 7.27 -2.34 -21.76
CA LEU A 114 7.98 -1.47 -22.73
C LEU A 114 9.21 -0.79 -22.13
N LEU A 115 9.27 -0.66 -20.80
CA LEU A 115 10.41 -0.13 -20.06
C LEU A 115 11.37 -1.23 -19.60
N ASP A 116 11.18 -2.46 -20.09
CA ASP A 116 11.90 -3.66 -19.63
C ASP A 116 11.76 -3.89 -18.11
N TYR A 117 10.65 -3.44 -17.52
CA TYR A 117 10.32 -3.67 -16.12
C TYR A 117 9.27 -4.77 -16.00
N ALA A 118 9.63 -5.84 -15.29
CA ALA A 118 8.72 -6.92 -14.94
C ALA A 118 8.37 -6.84 -13.44
N PRO A 119 7.11 -6.56 -13.07
CA PRO A 119 6.68 -6.63 -11.68
C PRO A 119 6.93 -8.04 -11.13
N LEU A 120 7.56 -8.12 -9.96
CA LEU A 120 7.79 -9.40 -9.29
C LEU A 120 6.44 -10.08 -9.01
N PRO A 121 6.35 -11.42 -9.15
CA PRO A 121 5.19 -12.16 -8.70
C PRO A 121 5.01 -11.95 -7.18
N PRO A 122 3.80 -12.19 -6.63
CA PRO A 122 3.59 -12.15 -5.19
C PRO A 122 4.64 -12.99 -4.47
N ALA A 123 5.39 -12.37 -3.57
CA ALA A 123 6.41 -13.06 -2.79
C ALA A 123 5.73 -14.07 -1.86
N SER A 124 6.26 -15.30 -1.84
CA SER A 124 5.85 -16.29 -0.84
C SER A 124 6.30 -15.84 0.55
N ALA A 125 5.57 -16.28 1.59
CA ALA A 125 5.99 -16.03 2.96
C ALA A 125 7.20 -16.91 3.31
N SER A 126 8.19 -16.33 3.99
CA SER A 126 9.37 -17.06 4.50
C SER A 126 9.50 -16.82 6.01
N ALA A 127 9.87 -17.84 6.77
CA ALA A 127 10.12 -17.74 8.19
C ALA A 127 11.37 -18.54 8.60
N PRO A 128 12.24 -18.00 9.47
CA PRO A 128 13.33 -18.77 10.04
C PRO A 128 12.77 -19.81 11.03
N LEU A 129 13.29 -21.03 10.99
CA LEU A 129 12.95 -22.11 11.91
C LEU A 129 14.21 -22.69 12.54
N ALA A 130 14.20 -22.88 13.85
CA ALA A 130 15.25 -23.61 14.56
C ALA A 130 14.82 -25.08 14.74
N LEU A 131 15.65 -26.01 14.26
CA LEU A 131 15.44 -27.45 14.42
C LEU A 131 16.36 -27.97 15.51
N PHE A 132 15.79 -28.47 16.61
CA PHE A 132 16.55 -29.11 17.67
C PHE A 132 16.61 -30.62 17.43
N LEU A 133 17.82 -31.16 17.33
CA LEU A 133 18.04 -32.59 17.10
C LEU A 133 18.11 -33.35 18.44
N LYS A 134 17.75 -34.63 18.44
CA LYS A 134 18.01 -35.49 19.60
C LYS A 134 19.51 -35.71 19.77
N GLU A 135 19.96 -35.89 21.02
CA GLU A 135 21.37 -36.09 21.34
C GLU A 135 22.02 -37.20 20.49
N GLY A 136 23.24 -36.95 20.01
CA GLY A 136 24.01 -37.87 19.17
C GLY A 136 23.48 -38.05 17.74
N LYS A 137 22.48 -37.27 17.30
CA LYS A 137 22.00 -37.29 15.90
C LYS A 137 22.67 -36.22 15.06
N ALA A 138 23.21 -36.64 13.92
CA ALA A 138 23.69 -35.78 12.86
C ALA A 138 23.21 -36.32 11.51
N GLY A 139 23.04 -35.44 10.53
CA GLY A 139 22.63 -35.78 9.18
C GLY A 139 22.09 -34.58 8.41
N THR A 140 21.53 -34.84 7.23
CA THR A 140 20.98 -33.80 6.36
C THR A 140 19.47 -33.76 6.50
N VAL A 141 18.93 -32.57 6.72
CA VAL A 141 17.50 -32.28 6.57
C VAL A 141 17.27 -31.84 5.14
N ASN A 142 16.62 -32.67 4.34
CA ASN A 142 16.41 -32.39 2.93
C ASN A 142 15.51 -31.16 2.72
N ALA A 143 15.66 -30.53 1.55
CA ALA A 143 14.68 -29.61 1.00
C ALA A 143 13.30 -30.28 0.91
N GLY A 144 12.23 -29.53 1.12
CA GLY A 144 10.86 -30.05 1.13
C GLY A 144 10.38 -30.59 2.48
N LEU A 145 11.14 -30.45 3.58
CA LEU A 145 10.65 -30.77 4.92
C LEU A 145 9.48 -29.84 5.26
N GLN A 146 8.28 -30.41 5.41
CA GLN A 146 7.07 -29.63 5.61
C GLN A 146 6.81 -29.29 7.08
N VAL A 147 6.43 -28.04 7.32
CA VAL A 147 6.06 -27.52 8.64
C VAL A 147 4.72 -26.80 8.55
N LYS A 148 3.77 -27.24 9.36
CA LYS A 148 2.43 -26.66 9.40
C LYS A 148 2.36 -25.47 10.36
N HIS A 149 1.91 -24.33 9.86
CA HIS A 149 1.57 -23.16 10.66
C HIS A 149 0.05 -22.98 10.68
N SER A 150 -0.54 -22.97 11.87
CA SER A 150 -1.98 -22.70 12.06
C SER A 150 -2.13 -21.29 12.64
N PRO A 151 -2.39 -20.26 11.82
CA PRO A 151 -2.58 -18.90 12.32
C PRO A 151 -3.87 -18.78 13.13
N LYS A 152 -3.97 -17.74 13.98
CA LYS A 152 -5.18 -17.48 14.81
C LYS A 152 -6.45 -17.25 13.99
N SER A 153 -6.30 -16.81 12.74
CA SER A 153 -7.38 -16.61 11.78
C SER A 153 -6.89 -17.03 10.40
N GLY A 154 -7.76 -17.67 9.62
CA GLY A 154 -7.44 -18.19 8.28
C GLY A 154 -7.16 -19.69 8.23
N ALA A 155 -6.87 -20.18 7.03
CA ALA A 155 -6.55 -21.58 6.80
C ALA A 155 -5.11 -21.91 7.25
N PRO A 156 -4.81 -23.15 7.69
CA PRO A 156 -3.45 -23.57 7.96
C PRO A 156 -2.57 -23.47 6.72
N LEU A 157 -1.35 -22.96 6.91
CA LEU A 157 -0.32 -22.85 5.89
C LEU A 157 0.71 -23.96 6.07
N ILE A 158 1.25 -24.46 4.97
CA ILE A 158 2.36 -25.41 4.98
C ILE A 158 3.58 -24.67 4.42
N PHE A 159 4.63 -24.61 5.23
CA PHE A 159 5.96 -24.16 4.81
C PHE A 159 6.82 -25.38 4.49
N GLU A 160 7.86 -25.17 3.69
CA GLU A 160 8.86 -26.20 3.40
C GLU A 160 10.27 -25.63 3.48
N THR A 161 11.25 -26.49 3.77
CA THR A 161 12.66 -26.11 3.67
C THR A 161 13.04 -25.89 2.21
N LEU A 162 13.71 -24.77 1.91
CA LEU A 162 14.09 -24.40 0.54
C LEU A 162 15.33 -25.13 0.03
N ALA A 163 16.16 -25.64 0.93
CA ALA A 163 17.42 -26.27 0.62
C ALA A 163 17.74 -27.36 1.65
N ASP A 164 18.67 -28.25 1.27
CA ASP A 164 19.25 -29.23 2.18
C ASP A 164 20.05 -28.51 3.27
N LEU A 165 19.86 -28.94 4.52
CA LEU A 165 20.48 -28.35 5.71
C LEU A 165 21.27 -29.41 6.47
N ASP A 166 22.56 -29.17 6.69
CA ASP A 166 23.38 -30.01 7.57
C ASP A 166 23.04 -29.74 9.03
N ALA A 167 22.51 -30.76 9.67
CA ALA A 167 22.04 -30.71 11.04
C ALA A 167 22.87 -31.63 11.93
N ASP A 168 23.27 -31.10 13.08
CA ASP A 168 24.05 -31.85 14.08
C ASP A 168 23.57 -31.43 15.47
N ALA A 169 23.26 -32.41 16.32
CA ALA A 169 22.86 -32.18 17.70
C ALA A 169 23.91 -31.42 18.51
N ALA A 170 25.20 -31.54 18.16
CA ALA A 170 26.27 -30.73 18.77
C ALA A 170 26.08 -29.23 18.54
N ARG A 171 25.29 -28.82 17.53
CA ARG A 171 24.97 -27.43 17.24
C ARG A 171 23.76 -26.90 18.00
N ASN A 172 22.97 -27.74 18.66
CA ASN A 172 21.87 -27.29 19.51
C ASN A 172 22.35 -26.40 20.67
N THR A 173 23.61 -26.57 21.08
CA THR A 173 24.28 -25.84 22.15
C THR A 173 25.10 -24.65 21.63
N LEU A 174 25.00 -24.31 20.34
CA LEU A 174 25.57 -23.07 19.82
C LEU A 174 24.69 -21.91 20.26
N TYR A 175 25.21 -21.15 21.20
CA TYR A 175 24.60 -19.92 21.64
C TYR A 175 25.32 -18.71 21.07
N ALA A 176 24.61 -17.59 20.93
CA ALA A 176 25.25 -16.31 20.68
C ALA A 176 26.28 -16.00 21.78
N ARG A 177 27.34 -15.28 21.42
CA ARG A 177 28.30 -14.76 22.40
C ARG A 177 27.51 -13.99 23.45
N ASP A 178 27.78 -14.29 24.72
CA ASP A 178 27.11 -13.68 25.87
C ASP A 178 25.61 -14.00 26.04
N HIS A 179 25.10 -15.13 25.53
CA HIS A 179 23.69 -15.52 25.71
C HIS A 179 23.20 -15.62 27.18
N LEU A 180 24.12 -15.74 28.14
CA LEU A 180 23.83 -15.73 29.58
C LEU A 180 23.87 -14.33 30.19
N ARG A 181 24.15 -13.29 29.40
CA ARG A 181 24.12 -11.89 29.84
C ARG A 181 22.79 -11.27 29.45
N ASN A 182 22.09 -10.69 30.42
CA ASN A 182 20.95 -9.84 30.14
C ASN A 182 21.49 -8.43 29.81
N PRO A 183 21.28 -7.89 28.59
CA PRO A 183 21.75 -6.56 28.21
C PRO A 183 20.92 -5.42 28.81
N GLN A 184 19.80 -5.72 29.47
CA GLN A 184 18.98 -4.71 30.13
C GLN A 184 19.64 -4.22 31.42
N ALA A 185 19.58 -2.91 31.65
CA ALA A 185 19.95 -2.36 32.95
C ALA A 185 19.09 -2.99 34.06
N LEU A 186 19.74 -3.37 35.16
CA LEU A 186 19.07 -3.85 36.36
C LEU A 186 17.98 -2.85 36.78
N SER A 187 16.74 -3.33 36.91
CA SER A 187 15.58 -2.52 37.29
C SER A 187 14.58 -3.35 38.09
N GLY A 188 13.72 -2.68 38.86
CA GLY A 188 12.76 -3.32 39.77
C GLY A 188 13.29 -3.48 41.20
N THR A 189 12.51 -4.19 42.03
CA THR A 189 12.79 -4.41 43.46
C THR A 189 13.09 -5.86 43.82
N VAL A 190 13.08 -6.76 42.83
CA VAL A 190 13.26 -8.20 43.04
C VAL A 190 14.36 -8.71 42.09
N LEU A 191 15.39 -9.32 42.66
CA LEU A 191 16.45 -10.00 41.93
C LEU A 191 16.30 -11.51 42.15
N VAL A 192 16.32 -12.29 41.07
CA VAL A 192 16.35 -13.76 41.14
C VAL A 192 17.74 -14.23 40.77
N VAL A 193 18.40 -14.95 41.68
CA VAL A 193 19.73 -15.54 41.46
C VAL A 193 19.55 -16.96 40.93
N ALA A 194 20.31 -17.33 39.89
CA ALA A 194 20.17 -18.63 39.22
C ALA A 194 20.52 -19.83 40.12
N GLU A 195 21.35 -19.61 41.15
CA GLU A 195 21.76 -20.62 42.12
C GLU A 195 21.34 -20.25 43.54
N LYS A 196 21.07 -21.28 44.36
CA LYS A 196 20.74 -21.11 45.77
C LYS A 196 22.02 -20.94 46.59
N LEU A 197 22.21 -19.76 47.18
CA LEU A 197 23.31 -19.45 48.08
C LEU A 197 22.88 -19.66 49.53
N ASP A 198 23.43 -20.67 50.21
CA ASP A 198 22.99 -21.09 51.56
C ASP A 198 23.15 -20.03 52.66
N LYS A 199 23.95 -18.98 52.42
CA LYS A 199 24.23 -17.92 53.40
C LYS A 199 23.48 -16.62 53.14
N LEU A 200 22.69 -16.54 52.07
CA LEU A 200 21.95 -15.34 51.69
C LEU A 200 20.49 -15.46 52.15
N LYS A 201 20.05 -14.58 53.06
CA LYS A 201 18.65 -14.54 53.52
C LYS A 201 17.86 -13.49 52.77
N SER A 202 16.55 -13.72 52.64
CA SER A 202 15.62 -12.73 52.07
C SER A 202 15.66 -11.44 52.89
N GLY A 203 15.96 -10.32 52.22
CA GLY A 203 16.04 -8.99 52.85
C GLY A 203 17.46 -8.50 53.17
N GLU A 204 18.50 -9.30 52.91
CA GLU A 204 19.89 -8.86 53.08
C GLU A 204 20.35 -7.95 51.92
N PRO A 205 21.04 -6.83 52.20
CA PRO A 205 21.54 -5.95 51.17
C PRO A 205 22.67 -6.60 50.38
N LEU A 206 22.53 -6.58 49.06
CA LEU A 206 23.55 -7.01 48.10
C LEU A 206 24.02 -5.79 47.31
N LEU A 207 25.34 -5.67 47.15
CA LEU A 207 25.94 -4.75 46.20
C LEU A 207 26.14 -5.51 44.88
N LEU A 208 25.62 -4.94 43.80
CA LEU A 208 25.90 -5.42 42.44
C LEU A 208 26.94 -4.50 41.83
N GLU A 209 28.08 -5.06 41.47
CA GLU A 209 29.15 -4.32 40.79
C GLU A 209 29.24 -4.82 39.35
N ASP A 210 29.22 -3.88 38.41
CA ASP A 210 29.49 -4.14 36.99
C ASP A 210 30.91 -3.61 36.73
N GLU A 211 31.89 -4.52 36.74
CA GLU A 211 33.26 -4.12 36.41
C GLU A 211 33.34 -3.75 34.93
N ARG A 212 34.32 -2.90 34.58
CA ARG A 212 34.56 -2.40 33.21
C ARG A 212 34.75 -3.52 32.15
N ASP A 213 34.94 -4.76 32.60
CA ASP A 213 35.13 -5.96 31.79
C ASP A 213 33.80 -6.70 31.48
N GLY A 214 32.67 -6.18 31.97
CA GLY A 214 31.31 -6.69 31.72
C GLY A 214 30.99 -7.98 32.47
N GLN A 215 31.64 -8.23 33.60
CA GLN A 215 31.24 -9.26 34.54
C GLN A 215 30.47 -8.60 35.70
N LEU A 216 29.21 -9.01 35.87
CA LEU A 216 28.39 -8.61 37.01
C LEU A 216 28.73 -9.50 38.20
N SER A 217 29.31 -8.92 39.25
CA SER A 217 29.56 -9.59 40.53
C SER A 217 28.57 -9.10 41.60
N ALA A 218 28.14 -10.02 42.46
CA ALA A 218 27.30 -9.71 43.61
C ALA A 218 28.11 -9.88 44.91
N HIS A 219 28.19 -8.82 45.70
CA HIS A 219 28.92 -8.78 46.95
C HIS A 219 27.95 -8.63 48.12
N MET A 220 28.12 -9.46 49.14
CA MET A 220 27.35 -9.37 50.39
C MET A 220 27.95 -8.29 51.29
N VAL A 221 27.14 -7.34 51.71
CA VAL A 221 27.59 -6.28 52.63
C VAL A 221 27.65 -6.85 54.05
N GLN A 222 28.86 -7.05 54.57
CA GLN A 222 29.04 -7.59 55.93
C GLN A 222 28.93 -6.52 57.04
N GLY A 223 28.96 -5.24 56.69
CA GLY A 223 28.80 -4.13 57.64
C GLY A 223 28.93 -2.77 56.95
N ILE A 224 28.34 -1.75 57.56
CA ILE A 224 28.44 -0.35 57.11
C ILE A 224 29.17 0.43 58.20
N LEU A 225 30.31 1.02 57.88
CA LEU A 225 30.99 1.99 58.75
C LEU A 225 30.33 3.34 58.54
N LEU A 226 29.48 3.75 59.48
CA LEU A 226 28.99 5.13 59.55
C LEU A 226 30.10 5.98 60.16
N GLY A 227 30.75 6.81 59.36
CA GLY A 227 31.64 7.85 59.88
C GLY A 227 30.80 8.90 60.60
N GLU A 228 31.15 9.23 61.85
CA GLU A 228 30.56 10.36 62.56
C GLU A 228 30.89 11.68 61.84
N ASP A 229 29.84 12.49 61.65
CA ASP A 229 29.76 13.92 61.34
C ASP A 229 30.87 14.61 60.52
N ARG A 230 30.44 15.22 59.41
CA ARG A 230 31.09 16.38 58.82
C ARG A 230 30.10 17.50 58.60
#